data_AF-A0A3D3EYL1-F1
#
_entry.id   AF-A0A3D3EYL1-F1
#
_cell.length_a   1.000
_cell.length_b   1.000
_cell.length_c   1.000
_cell.angle_alpha   90.00
_cell.angle_beta   90.00
_cell.angle_gamma   90.00
#
_symmetry.space_group_name_H-M   'P 1'
#
loop_
_entity.id
_entity.type
_entity.pdbx_description
1 polymer ?
#
loop_
_entity_poly.entity_id
_entity_poly.type
_entity_poly.pdbx_seq_one_letter_code
_entity_poly.pdbx_strand_id
1 'polypeptide(L)'
;MNMGEETDMPKWAKLILLSMIAMLCTLAQAMVPPHPLYKGTPPNWQAPLMELPPASDAEAAAGDDSTIPAASSLSAKHRTGDLPQNILVLMVEFSNVHFRLEPAYPDSLVHDAAFFERWMLHLADFYLDASHSAYEMNYTVYPQAFRLPRSMSYYGSDSSEKTDANLPQMLPDLMPLCSPLINFSDYDGLIIFHAGPGQETDIDDNIDRSSTIWSTFLTRRLLQSY
;
A
#
# COMPACT_ATOMS: atom_id res chain seq x y z
N MET A 1 10.07 63.71 -16.66
CA MET A 1 9.23 63.67 -15.45
C MET A 1 7.80 63.52 -15.95
N ASN A 2 7.30 62.28 -16.07
CA ASN A 2 5.95 61.99 -16.56
C ASN A 2 5.17 61.52 -15.34
N MET A 3 4.23 62.34 -14.85
CA MET A 3 3.32 61.96 -13.78
C MET A 3 2.29 61.01 -14.40
N GLY A 4 2.35 59.74 -14.04
CA GLY A 4 1.33 58.76 -14.37
C GLY A 4 0.02 59.14 -13.69
N GLU A 5 -1.00 59.35 -14.50
CA GLU A 5 -2.38 59.59 -14.10
C GLU A 5 -2.89 58.31 -13.41
N GLU A 6 -2.98 58.34 -12.08
CA GLU A 6 -3.57 57.24 -11.31
C GLU A 6 -5.08 57.33 -11.50
N THR A 7 -5.60 56.59 -12.48
CA THR A 7 -7.04 56.51 -12.75
C THR A 7 -7.72 55.83 -11.56
N ASP A 8 -8.25 56.63 -10.63
CA ASP A 8 -8.94 56.13 -9.45
C ASP A 8 -10.22 55.40 -9.87
N MET A 9 -10.18 54.07 -9.78
CA MET A 9 -11.26 53.22 -10.23
C MET A 9 -12.52 53.51 -9.40
N PRO A 10 -13.70 53.70 -10.03
CA PRO A 10 -14.89 54.11 -9.31
C PRO A 10 -15.31 53.03 -8.31
N LYS A 11 -15.84 53.45 -7.14
CA LYS A 11 -16.12 52.56 -5.99
C LYS A 11 -17.00 51.36 -6.35
N TRP A 12 -17.94 51.52 -7.28
CA TRP A 12 -18.81 50.43 -7.76
C TRP A 12 -18.03 49.39 -8.58
N ALA A 13 -17.03 49.78 -9.37
CA ALA A 13 -16.17 48.87 -10.11
C ALA A 13 -15.22 48.10 -9.19
N LYS A 14 -14.73 48.72 -8.11
CA LYS A 14 -13.95 48.04 -7.06
C LYS A 14 -14.79 46.94 -6.38
N LEU A 15 -16.08 47.19 -6.13
CA LEU A 15 -16.99 46.20 -5.53
C LEU A 15 -17.29 45.02 -6.48
N ILE A 16 -17.48 45.28 -7.77
CA ILE A 16 -17.68 44.23 -8.78
C ILE A 16 -16.42 43.36 -8.93
N LEU A 17 -15.24 43.98 -9.01
CA LEU A 17 -13.98 43.25 -9.11
C LEU A 17 -13.77 42.35 -7.88
N LEU A 18 -14.07 42.86 -6.68
CA LEU A 18 -13.94 42.10 -5.45
C LEU A 18 -14.93 40.93 -5.38
N SER A 19 -16.16 41.11 -5.89
CA SER A 19 -17.12 40.01 -5.98
C SER A 19 -16.71 38.96 -7.00
N MET A 20 -16.11 39.37 -8.13
CA MET A 20 -15.56 38.46 -9.12
C MET A 20 -14.38 37.65 -8.58
N ILE A 21 -13.46 38.28 -7.85
CA ILE A 21 -12.33 37.59 -7.21
C ILE A 21 -12.85 36.61 -6.16
N ALA A 22 -13.81 37.00 -5.32
CA ALA A 22 -14.41 36.11 -4.34
C ALA A 22 -15.11 34.91 -5.01
N MET A 23 -15.83 35.15 -6.11
CA MET A 23 -16.49 34.08 -6.88
C MET A 23 -15.44 33.15 -7.53
N LEU A 24 -14.35 33.69 -8.08
CA LEU A 24 -13.24 32.92 -8.62
C LEU A 24 -12.54 32.08 -7.54
N CYS A 25 -12.35 32.63 -6.34
CA CYS A 25 -11.80 31.90 -5.20
C CYS A 25 -12.73 30.80 -4.69
N THR A 26 -14.06 30.95 -4.80
CA THR A 26 -15.01 29.88 -4.46
C THR A 26 -15.14 28.80 -5.54
N LEU A 27 -14.85 29.14 -6.81
CA LEU A 27 -14.82 28.21 -7.94
C LEU A 27 -13.45 27.52 -8.07
N ALA A 28 -12.40 28.12 -7.53
CA ALA A 28 -11.17 27.43 -7.19
C ALA A 28 -11.48 26.47 -6.04
N GLN A 29 -12.08 25.32 -6.39
CA GLN A 29 -11.97 24.11 -5.60
C GLN A 29 -10.55 24.07 -5.07
N ALA A 30 -10.39 24.07 -3.75
CA ALA A 30 -9.08 23.96 -3.15
C ALA A 30 -8.35 22.83 -3.88
N MET A 31 -7.19 23.12 -4.49
CA MET A 31 -6.38 22.14 -5.21
C MET A 31 -5.74 21.17 -4.22
N VAL A 32 -6.57 20.58 -3.36
CA VAL A 32 -6.22 19.44 -2.54
C VAL A 32 -6.36 18.25 -3.49
N PRO A 33 -5.32 17.41 -3.61
CA PRO A 33 -5.42 16.17 -4.34
C PRO A 33 -6.67 15.40 -3.90
N PRO A 34 -7.36 14.69 -4.81
CA PRO A 34 -8.47 13.83 -4.44
C PRO A 34 -8.04 12.89 -3.31
N HIS A 35 -8.89 12.74 -2.30
CA HIS A 35 -8.64 11.87 -1.15
C HIS A 35 -9.67 10.73 -1.14
N PRO A 36 -9.30 9.54 -0.67
CA PRO A 36 -10.21 8.40 -0.45
C PRO A 36 -11.56 8.74 0.19
N LEU A 37 -12.59 8.85 -0.64
CA LEU A 37 -14.02 8.91 -0.32
C LEU A 37 -14.58 7.52 -0.01
N TYR A 38 -13.94 6.47 -0.52
CA TYR A 38 -14.33 5.09 -0.21
C TYR A 38 -13.89 4.71 1.20
N LYS A 39 -14.86 4.28 2.01
CA LYS A 39 -14.67 4.02 3.45
C LYS A 39 -15.04 2.59 3.87
N GLY A 40 -15.56 1.79 2.95
CA GLY A 40 -15.98 0.41 3.21
C GLY A 40 -14.91 -0.60 2.83
N THR A 41 -15.07 -1.85 3.24
CA THR A 41 -14.37 -2.99 2.64
C THR A 41 -15.29 -3.66 1.62
N PRO A 42 -14.77 -4.43 0.64
CA PRO A 42 -15.60 -5.18 -0.29
C PRO A 42 -16.50 -6.16 0.47
N PRO A 43 -17.70 -6.48 -0.05
CA PRO A 43 -18.69 -7.30 0.67
C PRO A 43 -18.19 -8.69 1.07
N ASN A 44 -17.30 -9.25 0.25
CA ASN A 44 -16.75 -10.60 0.42
C ASN A 44 -15.30 -10.57 0.92
N TRP A 45 -14.83 -9.44 1.43
CA TRP A 45 -13.47 -9.33 1.97
C TRP A 45 -13.41 -9.91 3.38
N GLN A 46 -12.36 -10.67 3.64
CA GLN A 46 -12.04 -11.19 4.96
C GLN A 46 -10.64 -10.76 5.34
N ALA A 47 -10.48 -10.24 6.56
CA ALA A 47 -9.17 -9.87 7.05
C ALA A 47 -8.26 -11.11 7.09
N PRO A 48 -7.06 -11.05 6.48
CA PRO A 48 -6.13 -12.16 6.58
C PRO A 48 -5.78 -12.38 8.05
N LEU A 49 -6.07 -13.58 8.56
CA LEU A 49 -5.74 -13.94 9.93
C LEU A 49 -4.22 -14.15 10.02
N MET A 50 -3.52 -13.29 10.75
CA MET A 50 -2.09 -13.49 10.99
C MET A 50 -1.87 -14.86 11.64
N GLU A 51 -0.98 -15.65 11.05
CA GLU A 51 -0.60 -16.94 11.61
C GLU A 51 0.23 -16.71 12.87
N LEU A 52 -0.41 -16.84 14.03
CA LEU A 52 0.29 -16.99 15.30
C LEU A 52 0.89 -18.41 15.37
N PRO A 53 2.06 -18.59 16.01
CA PRO A 53 2.62 -19.92 16.27
C PRO A 53 1.58 -20.81 16.98
N PRO A 54 1.53 -22.13 16.68
CA PRO A 54 0.53 -23.03 17.22
C PRO A 54 0.57 -23.09 18.77
N ALA A 55 -0.61 -23.10 19.38
CA ALA A 55 -0.80 -23.08 20.84
C ALA A 55 -0.32 -24.35 21.58
N SER A 56 0.13 -25.40 20.87
CA SER A 56 0.70 -26.59 21.47
C SER A 56 1.95 -26.30 22.33
N ASP A 57 2.63 -25.19 22.04
CA ASP A 57 3.77 -24.73 22.82
C ASP A 57 3.39 -23.82 24.00
N ALA A 58 2.12 -23.41 24.11
CA ALA A 58 1.58 -22.56 25.18
C ALA A 58 0.99 -23.37 26.36
N GLU A 59 0.38 -24.53 26.10
CA GLU A 59 -0.22 -25.35 27.17
C GLU A 59 0.80 -26.16 27.99
N ALA A 60 1.99 -26.45 27.45
CA ALA A 60 3.04 -27.17 28.18
C ALA A 60 3.72 -26.34 29.30
N ALA A 61 3.40 -25.04 29.42
CA ALA A 61 4.00 -24.12 30.38
C ALA A 61 3.05 -23.66 31.51
N ALA A 62 1.77 -24.03 31.47
CA ALA A 62 0.77 -23.64 32.47
C ALA A 62 0.64 -24.73 33.55
N GLY A 63 1.57 -24.73 34.50
CA GLY A 63 1.36 -25.35 35.80
C GLY A 63 0.34 -24.54 36.61
N ASP A 64 -0.69 -25.23 37.06
CA ASP A 64 -1.70 -24.88 38.07
C ASP A 64 -1.29 -23.77 39.05
N ASP A 65 -1.85 -22.56 38.89
CA ASP A 65 -2.31 -21.77 40.03
C ASP A 65 -3.41 -20.79 39.59
N SER A 66 -4.48 -20.82 40.36
CA SER A 66 -5.73 -20.10 40.15
C SER A 66 -5.66 -18.72 40.80
N THR A 67 -5.58 -17.63 40.03
CA THR A 67 -6.01 -16.28 40.44
C THR A 67 -5.97 -15.28 39.26
N ILE A 68 -7.16 -14.80 38.86
CA ILE A 68 -7.52 -13.52 38.19
C ILE A 68 -6.62 -13.03 37.01
N PRO A 69 -7.17 -12.79 35.80
CA PRO A 69 -6.37 -12.46 34.61
C PRO A 69 -5.86 -11.02 34.66
N ALA A 70 -4.69 -10.82 35.27
CA ALA A 70 -3.85 -9.68 34.98
C ALA A 70 -3.15 -9.93 33.64
N ALA A 71 -3.22 -8.95 32.74
CA ALA A 71 -2.31 -8.82 31.62
C ALA A 71 -0.87 -8.91 32.14
N SER A 72 -0.24 -10.09 32.04
CA SER A 72 1.13 -10.26 32.51
C SER A 72 1.85 -11.36 31.75
N SER A 73 3.04 -10.96 31.31
CA SER A 73 4.18 -11.76 30.89
C SER A 73 3.92 -12.77 29.77
N LEU A 74 4.19 -12.29 28.54
CA LEU A 74 4.70 -13.08 27.43
C LEU A 74 5.76 -14.07 27.94
N SER A 75 5.34 -15.32 28.16
CA SER A 75 6.16 -16.41 28.67
C SER A 75 7.30 -16.70 27.69
N ALA A 76 8.53 -16.56 28.19
CA ALA A 76 9.76 -16.39 27.44
C ALA A 76 10.33 -17.68 26.80
N LYS A 77 9.51 -18.69 26.51
CA LYS A 77 10.02 -20.01 26.05
C LYS A 77 9.58 -20.45 24.66
N HIS A 78 8.81 -19.61 23.95
CA HIS A 78 8.51 -19.75 22.53
C HIS A 78 8.69 -18.42 21.78
N ARG A 79 9.81 -17.72 22.07
CA ARG A 79 10.23 -16.44 21.46
C ARG A 79 11.36 -16.61 20.43
N THR A 80 11.64 -17.83 19.97
CA THR A 80 12.84 -18.16 19.18
C THR A 80 12.54 -18.42 17.70
N GLY A 81 11.70 -17.59 17.09
CA GLY A 81 11.78 -17.33 15.66
C GLY A 81 12.21 -15.87 15.55
N ASP A 82 13.39 -15.62 15.02
CA ASP A 82 13.81 -14.24 14.75
C ASP A 82 12.72 -13.58 13.90
N LEU A 83 12.34 -12.35 14.24
CA LEU A 83 11.44 -11.57 13.39
C LEU A 83 12.04 -11.51 11.98
N PRO A 84 11.24 -11.52 10.90
CA PRO A 84 11.76 -11.40 9.54
C PRO A 84 12.68 -10.18 9.45
N GLN A 85 13.96 -10.37 9.16
CA GLN A 85 14.92 -9.26 9.13
C GLN A 85 15.19 -8.81 7.71
N ASN A 86 15.17 -9.72 6.73
CA ASN A 86 15.52 -9.41 5.34
C ASN A 86 14.28 -9.48 4.45
N ILE A 87 13.79 -8.33 4.00
CA ILE A 87 12.56 -8.22 3.21
C ILE A 87 12.90 -7.97 1.74
N LEU A 88 12.48 -8.87 0.85
CA LEU A 88 12.52 -8.64 -0.58
C LEU A 88 11.33 -7.78 -1.00
N VAL A 89 11.56 -6.78 -1.83
CA VAL A 89 10.52 -5.92 -2.39
C VAL A 89 10.55 -6.03 -3.90
N LEU A 90 9.41 -6.40 -4.48
CA LEU A 90 9.23 -6.54 -5.93
C LEU A 90 8.23 -5.52 -6.45
N MET A 91 8.57 -4.89 -7.57
CA MET A 91 7.64 -4.12 -8.38
C MET A 91 7.03 -5.03 -9.43
N VAL A 92 5.70 -5.04 -9.53
CA VAL A 92 4.95 -5.89 -10.46
C VAL A 92 4.01 -5.06 -11.31
N GLU A 93 4.12 -5.23 -12.63
CA GLU A 93 3.23 -4.63 -13.61
C GLU A 93 2.39 -5.70 -14.30
N PHE A 94 1.34 -5.26 -14.99
CA PHE A 94 0.43 -6.12 -15.72
C PHE A 94 0.59 -5.95 -17.23
N SER A 95 -0.09 -6.79 -18.02
CA SER A 95 -0.05 -6.66 -19.47
C SER A 95 -0.63 -5.33 -19.98
N ASN A 96 -1.51 -4.69 -19.21
CA ASN A 96 -2.22 -3.46 -19.59
C ASN A 96 -2.06 -2.30 -18.59
N VAL A 97 -1.36 -2.49 -17.48
CA VAL A 97 -1.17 -1.47 -16.44
C VAL A 97 0.30 -1.45 -16.04
N HIS A 98 0.92 -0.27 -16.13
CA HIS A 98 2.35 -0.05 -15.96
C HIS A 98 2.60 1.03 -14.90
N PHE A 99 3.78 1.00 -14.27
CA PHE A 99 4.21 2.08 -13.41
C PHE A 99 4.40 3.36 -14.22
N ARG A 100 4.06 4.48 -13.59
CA ARG A 100 4.20 5.80 -14.22
C ARG A 100 5.65 6.22 -14.08
N LEU A 101 6.35 6.25 -15.21
CA LEU A 101 7.74 6.72 -15.28
C LEU A 101 7.84 8.23 -15.54
N GLU A 102 6.70 8.89 -15.73
CA GLU A 102 6.59 10.33 -15.95
C GLU A 102 5.66 10.94 -14.90
N PRO A 103 6.01 12.13 -14.35
CA PRO A 103 5.13 12.87 -13.46
C PRO A 103 3.78 13.17 -14.13
N ALA A 104 2.69 12.67 -13.55
CA ALA A 104 1.34 12.92 -14.04
C ALA A 104 0.34 13.03 -12.88
N TYR A 105 -0.71 13.84 -13.06
CA TYR A 105 -1.86 13.89 -12.15
C TYR A 105 -2.40 12.47 -11.88
N PRO A 106 -2.72 12.09 -10.63
CA PRO A 106 -3.06 12.97 -9.49
C PRO A 106 -1.96 13.25 -8.47
N ASP A 107 -0.91 12.43 -8.38
CA ASP A 107 0.17 12.62 -7.40
C ASP A 107 1.42 13.28 -7.98
N SER A 108 1.55 13.31 -9.32
CA SER A 108 2.70 13.89 -10.04
C SER A 108 4.05 13.29 -9.63
N LEU A 109 4.05 12.05 -9.15
CA LEU A 109 5.26 11.33 -8.77
C LEU A 109 5.58 10.25 -9.80
N VAL A 110 6.88 10.03 -9.99
CA VAL A 110 7.40 8.88 -10.73
C VAL A 110 7.38 7.68 -9.79
N HIS A 111 6.79 6.56 -10.19
CA HIS A 111 6.72 5.31 -9.43
C HIS A 111 7.83 4.34 -9.85
N ASP A 112 9.08 4.78 -9.77
CA ASP A 112 10.27 3.98 -10.08
C ASP A 112 10.85 3.31 -8.82
N ALA A 113 11.97 2.58 -9.00
CA ALA A 113 12.67 1.96 -7.88
C ALA A 113 13.02 2.96 -6.76
N ALA A 114 13.47 4.18 -7.12
CA ALA A 114 13.82 5.20 -6.15
C ALA A 114 12.61 5.71 -5.34
N PHE A 115 11.43 5.70 -5.95
CA PHE A 115 10.18 5.94 -5.23
C PHE A 115 9.94 4.87 -4.17
N PHE A 116 9.95 3.59 -4.52
CA PHE A 116 9.69 2.51 -3.56
C PHE A 116 10.80 2.36 -2.51
N GLU A 117 12.05 2.64 -2.86
CA GLU A 117 13.17 2.74 -1.91
C GLU A 117 12.87 3.74 -0.78
N ARG A 118 12.33 4.93 -1.10
CA ARG A 118 11.95 5.91 -0.07
C ARG A 118 10.83 5.42 0.84
N TRP A 119 9.84 4.69 0.30
CA TRP A 119 8.77 4.11 1.11
C TRP A 119 9.31 3.06 2.07
N MET A 120 10.21 2.20 1.58
CA MET A 120 10.82 1.15 2.39
C MET A 120 11.77 1.70 3.44
N LEU A 121 12.49 2.79 3.13
CA LEU A 121 13.29 3.53 4.11
C LEU A 121 12.42 4.01 5.27
N HIS A 122 11.30 4.68 4.98
CA HIS A 122 10.41 5.16 6.03
C HIS A 122 9.75 4.03 6.82
N LEU A 123 9.46 2.89 6.17
CA LEU A 123 8.96 1.71 6.86
C LEU A 123 10.01 1.14 7.82
N ALA A 124 11.28 1.06 7.38
CA ALA A 124 12.39 0.63 8.22
C ALA A 124 12.62 1.57 9.42
N ASP A 125 12.64 2.88 9.17
CA ASP A 125 12.78 3.92 10.20
C ASP A 125 11.65 3.83 11.23
N PHE A 126 10.41 3.63 10.77
CA PHE A 126 9.24 3.47 11.65
C PHE A 126 9.43 2.28 12.59
N TYR A 127 9.83 1.12 12.06
CA TYR A 127 10.05 -0.06 12.88
C TYR A 127 11.24 0.06 13.83
N LEU A 128 12.31 0.73 13.40
CA LEU A 128 13.47 1.00 14.24
C LEU A 128 13.11 1.91 15.41
N ASP A 129 12.36 2.98 15.18
CA ASP A 129 11.93 3.93 16.22
C ASP A 129 10.85 3.32 17.14
N ALA A 130 9.81 2.73 16.57
CA ALA A 130 8.69 2.15 17.31
C ALA A 130 9.10 0.95 18.17
N SER A 131 10.17 0.25 17.78
CA SER A 131 10.77 -0.83 18.57
C SER A 131 11.81 -0.35 19.59
N HIS A 132 12.09 0.95 19.67
CA HIS A 132 13.18 1.52 20.47
C HIS A 132 14.53 0.86 20.15
N SER A 133 14.82 0.72 18.86
CA SER A 133 16.01 0.07 18.31
C SER A 133 16.15 -1.43 18.65
N ALA A 134 15.07 -2.09 19.09
CA ALA A 134 15.06 -3.52 19.35
C ALA A 134 14.85 -4.37 18.09
N TYR A 135 14.41 -3.77 16.99
CA TYR A 135 14.20 -4.42 15.72
C TYR A 135 14.65 -3.51 14.57
N GLU A 136 15.51 -4.06 13.71
CA GLU A 136 16.00 -3.42 12.50
C GLU A 136 15.53 -4.24 11.29
N MET A 137 14.76 -3.60 10.40
CA MET A 137 14.25 -4.23 9.19
C MET A 137 15.18 -3.92 8.02
N ASN A 138 15.94 -4.90 7.57
CA ASN A 138 16.66 -4.83 6.30
C ASN A 138 15.69 -5.09 5.15
N TYR A 139 15.91 -4.41 4.03
CA TYR A 139 15.11 -4.64 2.83
C TYR A 139 15.96 -4.51 1.57
N THR A 140 15.45 -5.03 0.47
CA THR A 140 16.05 -4.89 -0.85
C THR A 140 14.95 -4.66 -1.87
N VAL A 141 14.94 -3.50 -2.52
CA VAL A 141 14.07 -3.25 -3.67
C VAL A 141 14.75 -3.77 -4.92
N TYR A 142 14.17 -4.79 -5.55
CA TYR A 142 14.70 -5.30 -6.80
C TYR A 142 14.54 -4.23 -7.88
N PRO A 143 15.60 -3.85 -8.62
CA PRO A 143 15.61 -2.60 -9.40
C PRO A 143 14.71 -2.59 -10.64
N GLN A 144 14.21 -3.75 -11.07
CA GLN A 144 13.39 -3.89 -12.27
C GLN A 144 11.97 -4.33 -11.91
N ALA A 145 10.99 -3.77 -12.61
CA ALA A 145 9.62 -4.24 -12.52
C ALA A 145 9.43 -5.53 -13.32
N PHE A 146 8.73 -6.50 -12.74
CA PHE A 146 8.33 -7.73 -13.42
C PHE A 146 6.97 -7.55 -14.07
N ARG A 147 6.88 -7.82 -15.37
CA ARG A 147 5.61 -7.74 -16.11
C ARG A 147 4.93 -9.10 -16.16
N LEU A 148 3.76 -9.20 -15.54
CA LEU A 148 2.91 -10.37 -15.61
C LEU A 148 2.26 -10.52 -16.98
N PRO A 149 1.97 -11.76 -17.41
CA PRO A 149 1.45 -12.04 -18.74
C PRO A 149 -0.01 -11.61 -18.94
N ARG A 150 -0.79 -11.43 -17.86
CA ARG A 150 -2.23 -11.14 -17.94
C ARG A 150 -2.54 -9.73 -17.43
N SER A 151 -3.77 -9.27 -17.69
CA SER A 151 -4.23 -7.95 -17.28
C SER A 151 -4.43 -7.87 -15.76
N MET A 152 -4.43 -6.66 -15.21
CA MET A 152 -4.73 -6.44 -13.79
C MET A 152 -6.08 -7.05 -13.39
N SER A 153 -7.09 -6.90 -14.24
CA SER A 153 -8.42 -7.48 -14.06
C SER A 153 -8.43 -9.01 -13.98
N TYR A 154 -7.50 -9.70 -14.63
CA TYR A 154 -7.44 -11.15 -14.49
C TYR A 154 -7.17 -11.56 -13.04
N TYR A 155 -6.30 -10.84 -12.34
CA TYR A 155 -5.88 -11.14 -10.97
C TYR A 155 -6.81 -10.50 -9.92
N GLY A 156 -7.22 -9.25 -10.14
CA GLY A 156 -8.00 -8.45 -9.18
C GLY A 156 -9.51 -8.44 -9.39
N SER A 157 -10.06 -9.21 -10.34
CA SER A 157 -11.52 -9.25 -10.47
C SER A 157 -12.19 -9.96 -9.30
N ASP A 158 -13.17 -9.28 -8.72
CA ASP A 158 -14.09 -9.83 -7.73
C ASP A 158 -15.01 -10.88 -8.37
N SER A 159 -15.33 -11.92 -7.61
CA SER A 159 -16.41 -12.86 -7.93
C SER A 159 -17.60 -12.65 -7.00
N SER A 160 -18.71 -13.36 -7.27
CA SER A 160 -19.88 -13.35 -6.39
C SER A 160 -19.57 -13.82 -4.97
N GLU A 161 -18.48 -14.57 -4.77
CA GLU A 161 -18.14 -15.24 -3.50
C GLU A 161 -16.86 -14.71 -2.86
N LYS A 162 -15.96 -14.07 -3.62
CA LYS A 162 -14.61 -13.76 -3.16
C LYS A 162 -14.07 -12.47 -3.79
N THR A 163 -13.39 -11.67 -2.96
CA THR A 163 -12.60 -10.51 -3.42
C THR A 163 -11.29 -10.99 -4.06
N ASP A 164 -10.89 -10.42 -5.20
CA ASP A 164 -9.72 -10.82 -5.98
C ASP A 164 -9.63 -12.35 -6.21
N ALA A 165 -10.61 -12.90 -6.91
CA ALA A 165 -10.79 -14.36 -6.98
C ALA A 165 -9.52 -15.10 -7.43
N ASN A 166 -8.78 -14.49 -8.36
CA ASN A 166 -7.59 -15.04 -9.01
C ASN A 166 -6.26 -14.45 -8.49
N LEU A 167 -6.23 -13.64 -7.44
CA LEU A 167 -4.99 -13.12 -6.86
C LEU A 167 -3.92 -14.20 -6.60
N PRO A 168 -4.28 -15.43 -6.15
CA PRO A 168 -3.29 -16.49 -5.97
C PRO A 168 -2.53 -16.88 -7.23
N GLN A 169 -3.09 -16.65 -8.42
CA GLN A 169 -2.43 -16.92 -9.72
C GLN A 169 -1.32 -15.91 -10.03
N MET A 170 -1.22 -14.82 -9.27
CA MET A 170 -0.15 -13.83 -9.42
C MET A 170 1.23 -14.43 -9.14
N LEU A 171 1.38 -15.23 -8.07
CA LEU A 171 2.67 -15.83 -7.73
C LEU A 171 3.12 -16.90 -8.76
N PRO A 172 2.28 -17.87 -9.18
CA PRO A 172 2.64 -18.79 -10.26
C PRO A 172 3.08 -18.10 -11.56
N ASP A 173 2.49 -16.96 -11.91
CA ASP A 173 2.90 -16.19 -13.09
C ASP A 173 4.17 -15.34 -12.83
N LEU A 174 4.40 -14.87 -11.59
CA LEU A 174 5.56 -14.07 -11.20
C LEU A 174 6.83 -14.91 -11.02
N MET A 175 6.72 -16.06 -10.34
CA MET A 175 7.88 -16.88 -9.92
C MET A 175 8.80 -17.29 -11.08
N PRO A 176 8.30 -17.70 -12.26
CA PRO A 176 9.15 -18.00 -13.41
C PRO A 176 9.97 -16.81 -13.92
N LEU A 177 9.52 -15.58 -13.68
CA LEU A 177 10.21 -14.35 -14.11
C LEU A 177 11.34 -13.98 -13.16
N CYS A 178 11.15 -14.18 -11.85
CA CYS A 178 12.07 -13.71 -10.82
C CYS A 178 12.98 -14.79 -10.22
N SER A 179 12.55 -16.06 -10.14
CA SER A 179 13.38 -17.15 -9.56
C SER A 179 14.72 -17.40 -10.24
N PRO A 180 14.92 -17.16 -11.56
CA PRO A 180 16.25 -17.28 -12.16
C PRO A 180 17.21 -16.14 -11.78
N LEU A 181 16.68 -15.03 -11.24
CA LEU A 181 17.41 -13.80 -10.97
C LEU A 181 17.62 -13.54 -9.48
N ILE A 182 16.77 -14.12 -8.63
CA ILE A 182 16.72 -13.83 -7.21
C ILE A 182 16.78 -15.14 -6.43
N ASN A 183 17.72 -15.23 -5.49
CA ASN A 183 17.75 -16.29 -4.50
C ASN A 183 16.80 -15.95 -3.34
N PHE A 184 15.61 -16.52 -3.34
CA PHE A 184 14.60 -16.27 -2.31
C PHE A 184 14.99 -16.76 -0.92
N SER A 185 15.97 -17.67 -0.81
CA SER A 185 16.48 -18.12 0.49
C SER A 185 17.28 -17.05 1.25
N ASP A 186 17.61 -15.94 0.61
CA ASP A 186 18.28 -14.80 1.25
C ASP A 186 17.30 -13.87 1.97
N TYR A 187 15.99 -14.12 1.88
CA TYR A 187 14.94 -13.25 2.39
C TYR A 187 13.93 -14.00 3.25
N ASP A 188 13.46 -13.33 4.30
CA ASP A 188 12.49 -13.83 5.28
C ASP A 188 11.04 -13.43 4.93
N GLY A 189 10.89 -12.40 4.09
CA GLY A 189 9.60 -11.85 3.70
C GLY A 189 9.61 -11.26 2.30
N LEU A 190 8.42 -11.13 1.72
CA LEU A 190 8.19 -10.58 0.39
C LEU A 190 7.11 -9.50 0.46
N ILE A 191 7.42 -8.32 -0.08
CA ILE A 191 6.46 -7.25 -0.35
C ILE A 191 6.36 -7.10 -1.87
N ILE A 192 5.13 -7.00 -2.37
CA ILE A 192 4.86 -6.75 -3.78
C ILE A 192 4.13 -5.41 -3.89
N PHE A 193 4.77 -4.45 -4.55
CA PHE A 193 4.08 -3.26 -5.06
C PHE A 193 3.56 -3.58 -6.46
N HIS A 194 2.26 -3.42 -6.70
CA HIS A 194 1.69 -3.59 -8.02
C HIS A 194 1.44 -2.23 -8.70
N ALA A 195 1.47 -2.21 -10.03
CA ALA A 195 1.11 -1.02 -10.78
C ALA A 195 -0.39 -0.74 -10.75
N GLY A 196 -0.75 0.53 -10.82
CA GLY A 196 -2.13 1.00 -10.78
C GLY A 196 -2.67 1.19 -9.35
N PRO A 197 -3.86 1.78 -9.23
CA PRO A 197 -4.50 1.99 -7.93
C PRO A 197 -4.96 0.67 -7.31
N GLY A 198 -4.85 0.57 -5.99
CA GLY A 198 -5.55 -0.47 -5.23
C GLY A 198 -7.05 -0.20 -5.18
N GLN A 199 -7.85 -1.26 -5.07
CA GLN A 199 -9.31 -1.20 -5.04
C GLN A 199 -9.85 -0.35 -3.88
N GLU A 200 -9.08 -0.19 -2.80
CA GLU A 200 -9.38 0.67 -1.65
C GLU A 200 -9.30 2.17 -1.97
N THR A 201 -8.57 2.55 -3.02
CA THR A 201 -8.38 3.96 -3.40
C THR A 201 -9.46 4.43 -4.38
N ASP A 202 -9.81 5.72 -4.34
CA ASP A 202 -10.81 6.35 -5.20
C ASP A 202 -10.19 7.39 -6.16
N ILE A 203 -8.94 7.14 -6.54
CA ILE A 203 -8.09 8.12 -7.17
C ILE A 203 -8.47 8.35 -8.66
N ASP A 204 -9.29 7.48 -9.24
CA ASP A 204 -9.81 7.60 -10.61
C ASP A 204 -11.23 7.06 -10.73
N ASP A 205 -12.20 7.96 -10.96
CA ASP A 205 -13.62 7.63 -11.16
C ASP A 205 -13.89 6.80 -12.43
N ASN A 206 -12.92 6.68 -13.35
CA ASN A 206 -13.08 5.97 -14.62
C ASN A 206 -12.58 4.53 -14.58
N ILE A 207 -12.08 4.06 -13.44
CA ILE A 207 -11.59 2.68 -13.28
C ILE A 207 -12.67 1.83 -12.62
N ASP A 208 -12.97 0.67 -13.23
CA ASP A 208 -13.77 -0.36 -12.56
C ASP A 208 -12.95 -0.97 -11.41
N ARG A 209 -13.22 -0.47 -10.20
CA ARG A 209 -12.53 -0.87 -8.97
C ARG A 209 -12.66 -2.37 -8.69
N SER A 210 -13.77 -3.00 -9.08
CA SER A 210 -13.97 -4.44 -8.89
C SER A 210 -13.07 -5.29 -9.79
N SER A 211 -12.27 -4.65 -10.65
CA SER A 211 -11.27 -5.27 -11.52
C SER A 211 -9.82 -4.87 -11.15
N THR A 212 -9.65 -4.19 -10.02
CA THR A 212 -8.35 -3.81 -9.44
C THR A 212 -8.07 -4.63 -8.20
N ILE A 213 -6.82 -4.75 -7.78
CA ILE A 213 -6.47 -5.59 -6.63
C ILE A 213 -6.78 -4.87 -5.32
N TRP A 214 -7.43 -5.55 -4.37
CA TRP A 214 -7.53 -5.08 -2.99
C TRP A 214 -6.23 -5.36 -2.23
N SER A 215 -5.60 -4.30 -1.70
CA SER A 215 -4.35 -4.46 -0.93
C SER A 215 -4.55 -5.43 0.25
N THR A 216 -3.71 -6.47 0.31
CA THR A 216 -3.87 -7.54 1.30
C THR A 216 -2.54 -8.15 1.73
N PHE A 217 -2.56 -8.88 2.84
CA PHE A 217 -1.45 -9.70 3.30
C PHE A 217 -1.70 -11.17 2.94
N LEU A 218 -0.78 -11.78 2.20
CA LEU A 218 -0.86 -13.19 1.82
C LEU A 218 -0.05 -14.03 2.81
N THR A 219 -0.74 -14.78 3.66
CA THR A 219 -0.08 -15.71 4.59
C THR A 219 0.40 -16.96 3.86
N ARG A 220 1.36 -17.68 4.46
CA ARG A 220 1.83 -18.97 3.95
C ARG A 220 0.69 -19.95 3.71
N ARG A 221 -0.24 -20.11 4.66
CA ARG A 221 -1.40 -21.00 4.54
C ARG A 221 -2.29 -20.62 3.37
N LEU A 222 -2.51 -19.32 3.16
CA LEU A 222 -3.30 -18.85 2.03
C LEU A 222 -2.61 -19.23 0.72
N LEU A 223 -1.30 -19.04 0.61
CA LEU A 223 -0.54 -19.43 -0.57
C LEU A 223 -0.53 -20.94 -0.82
N GLN A 224 -0.51 -21.76 0.23
CA GLN A 224 -0.52 -23.23 0.13
C GLN A 224 -1.91 -23.83 -0.17
N SER A 225 -2.97 -23.03 -0.08
CA SER A 225 -4.34 -23.50 -0.35
C SER A 225 -4.72 -23.55 -1.84
N TYR A 226 -3.82 -23.12 -2.72
CA TYR A 226 -3.97 -23.09 -4.18
C TYR A 226 -2.91 -23.97 -4.86
#